data_AF-A0A1V3XK10-F1
#
_entry.id   AF-A0A1V3XK10-F1
#
_cell.length_a   1.000
_cell.length_b   1.000
_cell.length_c   1.000
_cell.angle_alpha   90.00
_cell.angle_beta   90.00
_cell.angle_gamma   90.00
#
_symmetry.space_group_name_H-M   'P 1'
#
loop_
_entity.id
_entity.type
_entity.pdbx_description
1 polymer ?
#
loop_
_entity_poly.entity_id
_entity_poly.type
_entity_poly.pdbx_seq_one_letter_code
_entity_poly.pdbx_strand_id
1 'polypeptide(L)'
;MSLSEMAGYDPMAAQTYRVLLTAISERLARVIEDGQAGGSKRAELPAAITADALTWMVERVCQQSLPAKPPEFDAELATTLTEIVWGALYLKAASAT
;
A
#
# COMPACT_ATOMS: atom_id res chain seq x y z
N MET A 1 4.36 -17.50 -14.08
CA MET A 1 4.97 -16.16 -14.16
C MET A 1 4.00 -15.19 -13.55
N SER A 2 4.44 -14.33 -12.64
CA SER A 2 3.58 -13.32 -12.04
C SER A 2 3.30 -12.18 -13.03
N LEU A 3 2.19 -11.47 -12.83
CA LEU A 3 1.81 -10.34 -13.67
C LEU A 3 2.84 -9.19 -13.60
N SER A 4 3.44 -8.97 -12.43
CA SER A 4 4.47 -7.93 -12.22
C SER A 4 5.78 -8.26 -12.95
N GLU A 5 6.15 -9.53 -13.06
CA GLU A 5 7.28 -9.96 -13.89
C GLU A 5 6.98 -9.74 -15.38
N MET A 6 5.79 -10.17 -15.84
CA MET A 6 5.36 -9.98 -17.24
C MET A 6 5.29 -8.51 -17.63
N ALA A 7 4.89 -7.64 -16.71
CA ALA A 7 4.85 -6.19 -16.91
C ALA A 7 6.22 -5.58 -17.27
N GLY A 8 7.33 -6.27 -17.00
CA GLY A 8 8.68 -5.80 -17.37
C GLY A 8 8.99 -5.88 -18.87
N TYR A 9 8.26 -6.70 -19.64
CA TYR A 9 8.56 -6.93 -21.06
C TYR A 9 7.33 -7.12 -21.96
N ASP A 10 6.13 -7.33 -21.41
CA ASP A 10 4.85 -7.36 -22.14
C ASP A 10 4.03 -6.08 -21.87
N PRO A 11 3.80 -5.22 -22.88
CA PRO A 11 3.01 -3.99 -22.74
C PRO A 11 1.57 -4.21 -22.25
N MET A 12 0.92 -5.31 -22.64
CA MET A 12 -0.45 -5.62 -22.23
C MET A 12 -0.50 -6.05 -20.76
N ALA A 13 0.48 -6.86 -20.33
CA ALA A 13 0.65 -7.20 -18.92
C ALA A 13 0.93 -5.95 -18.07
N ALA A 14 1.78 -5.05 -18.56
CA ALA A 14 2.10 -3.79 -17.89
C ALA A 14 0.86 -2.88 -17.72
N GLN A 15 0.01 -2.82 -18.74
CA GLN A 15 -1.25 -2.08 -18.65
C GLN A 15 -2.21 -2.71 -17.64
N THR A 16 -2.39 -4.03 -17.70
CA THR A 16 -3.26 -4.77 -16.77
C THR A 16 -2.80 -4.58 -15.32
N TYR A 17 -1.49 -4.67 -15.08
CA TYR A 17 -0.89 -4.47 -13.76
C TYR A 17 -1.17 -3.06 -13.20
N ARG A 18 -0.97 -2.02 -14.02
CA ARG A 18 -1.28 -0.63 -13.63
C ARG A 18 -2.77 -0.43 -13.32
N VAL A 19 -3.66 -1.04 -14.10
CA VAL A 19 -5.11 -0.96 -13.87
C VAL A 19 -5.47 -1.58 -12.52
N LEU A 20 -4.90 -2.74 -12.19
CA LEU A 20 -5.15 -3.39 -10.90
C LEU A 20 -4.65 -2.55 -9.72
N LEU A 21 -3.43 -2.01 -9.79
CA LEU A 21 -2.89 -1.16 -8.73
C LEU A 21 -3.69 0.14 -8.58
N THR A 22 -4.15 0.72 -9.69
CA THR A 22 -5.04 1.89 -9.66
C THR A 22 -6.35 1.57 -8.93
N ALA A 23 -7.00 0.46 -9.27
CA ALA A 23 -8.24 0.05 -8.63
C ALA A 23 -8.07 -0.26 -7.13
N ILE A 24 -6.93 -0.84 -6.73
CA ILE A 24 -6.58 -1.08 -5.32
C ILE A 24 -6.40 0.24 -4.58
N SER A 25 -5.64 1.17 -5.16
CA SER A 25 -5.40 2.51 -4.60
C SER A 25 -6.72 3.27 -4.41
N GLU A 26 -7.60 3.28 -5.41
CA GLU A 26 -8.93 3.90 -5.33
C GLU A 26 -9.79 3.29 -4.22
N ARG A 27 -9.76 1.97 -4.05
CA ARG A 27 -10.49 1.30 -2.97
C ARG A 27 -9.92 1.66 -1.60
N LEU A 28 -8.59 1.72 -1.47
CA LEU A 28 -7.94 2.12 -0.22
C LEU A 28 -8.26 3.58 0.12
N ALA A 29 -8.31 4.47 -0.88
CA ALA A 29 -8.69 5.87 -0.68
C ALA A 29 -10.07 5.98 -0.02
N ARG A 30 -11.08 5.25 -0.52
CA ARG A 30 -12.42 5.21 0.08
C ARG A 30 -12.39 4.71 1.53
N VAL A 31 -11.62 3.66 1.80
CA VAL A 31 -11.45 3.15 3.17
C VAL A 31 -10.80 4.18 4.09
N ILE A 32 -9.88 5.01 3.58
CA ILE A 32 -9.30 6.13 4.33
C ILE A 32 -10.36 7.21 4.59
N GLU A 33 -11.11 7.63 3.58
CA GLU A 33 -12.17 8.64 3.68
C GLU A 33 -13.25 8.22 4.69
N ASP A 34 -13.73 6.98 4.61
CA ASP A 34 -14.72 6.43 5.55
C ASP A 34 -14.19 6.45 6.98
N GLY A 35 -12.92 6.06 7.17
CA GLY A 35 -12.28 6.08 8.48
C GLY A 35 -12.06 7.49 9.03
N GLN A 36 -11.78 8.47 8.17
CA GLN A 36 -11.68 9.89 8.52
C GLN A 36 -13.06 10.45 8.90
N ALA A 37 -14.11 10.14 8.14
CA ALA A 37 -15.48 10.53 8.46
C ALA A 37 -15.96 9.92 9.79
N GLY A 38 -15.52 8.70 10.11
CA GLY A 38 -15.76 8.04 11.40
C GLY A 38 -14.84 8.49 12.54
N GLY A 39 -13.89 9.42 12.30
CA GLY A 39 -12.96 9.93 13.31
C GLY A 39 -11.88 8.94 13.77
N SER A 40 -11.77 7.78 13.11
CA SER A 40 -10.82 6.72 13.45
C SER A 40 -9.44 6.93 12.81
N LYS A 41 -9.34 7.67 11.72
CA LYS A 41 -8.11 7.94 10.97
C LYS A 41 -7.72 9.41 11.03
N ARG A 42 -6.45 9.70 10.78
CA ARG A 42 -5.90 11.07 10.68
C ARG A 42 -6.63 11.87 9.59
N ALA A 43 -7.30 12.94 9.99
CA ALA A 43 -8.06 13.79 9.06
C ALA A 43 -7.16 14.65 8.18
N GLU A 44 -5.91 14.88 8.59
CA GLU A 44 -4.97 15.76 7.86
C GLU A 44 -4.38 15.11 6.59
N LEU A 45 -4.49 13.78 6.45
CA LEU A 45 -3.90 13.07 5.33
C LEU A 45 -4.77 13.18 4.07
N PRO A 46 -4.21 13.59 2.92
CA PRO A 46 -4.92 13.51 1.66
C PRO A 46 -5.14 12.05 1.28
N ALA A 47 -6.39 11.58 1.33
CA ALA A 47 -6.74 10.16 1.22
C ALA A 47 -6.23 9.50 -0.07
N ALA A 48 -6.47 10.11 -1.23
CA ALA A 48 -6.03 9.58 -2.52
C ALA A 48 -4.50 9.46 -2.64
N ILE A 49 -3.77 10.50 -2.26
CA ILE A 49 -2.29 10.50 -2.31
C ILE A 49 -1.71 9.48 -1.32
N THR A 50 -2.32 9.39 -0.14
CA THR A 50 -1.91 8.43 0.89
C THR A 50 -2.14 7.00 0.44
N ALA A 51 -3.30 6.71 -0.16
CA ALA A 51 -3.62 5.39 -0.69
C ALA A 51 -2.66 4.97 -1.80
N ASP A 52 -2.35 5.87 -2.73
CA ASP A 52 -1.41 5.60 -3.82
C ASP A 52 0.00 5.30 -3.27
N ALA A 53 0.50 6.15 -2.38
CA ALA A 53 1.81 5.97 -1.76
C ALA A 53 1.92 4.64 -1.01
N LEU A 54 0.92 4.28 -0.20
CA LEU A 54 0.92 3.03 0.56
C LEU A 54 0.83 1.80 -0.38
N THR A 55 0.01 1.88 -1.43
CA THR A 55 -0.14 0.81 -2.43
C THR A 55 1.20 0.53 -3.11
N TRP A 56 1.88 1.56 -3.61
CA TRP A 56 3.18 1.41 -4.26
C TRP A 56 4.31 1.03 -3.31
N MET A 57 4.27 1.50 -2.06
CA MET A 57 5.24 1.10 -1.04
C MET A 57 5.16 -0.41 -0.79
N VAL A 58 3.96 -0.93 -0.50
CA VAL A 58 3.74 -2.37 -0.27
C VAL A 58 4.17 -3.18 -1.49
N GLU A 59 3.71 -2.78 -2.68
CA GLU A 59 4.01 -3.49 -3.92
C GLU A 59 5.53 -3.55 -4.17
N ARG A 60 6.23 -2.41 -4.08
CA ARG A 60 7.66 -2.35 -4.35
C ARG A 60 8.46 -3.16 -3.34
N VAL A 61 8.08 -3.14 -2.07
CA VAL A 61 8.75 -3.90 -1.01
C VAL A 61 8.57 -5.41 -1.22
N CYS A 62 7.35 -5.86 -1.54
CA CYS A 62 7.08 -7.26 -1.86
C CYS A 62 7.87 -7.71 -3.09
N GLN A 63 7.86 -6.92 -4.16
CA GLN A 63 8.57 -7.23 -5.40
C GLN A 63 10.09 -7.36 -5.20
N GLN A 64 10.69 -6.57 -4.30
CA GLN A 64 12.15 -6.62 -4.07
C GLN A 64 12.58 -7.64 -3.02
N SER A 65 11.74 -7.89 -2.01
CA SER A 65 12.16 -8.69 -0.87
C SER A 65 11.81 -10.16 -1.04
N LEU A 66 10.60 -10.48 -1.49
CA LEU A 66 10.10 -11.86 -1.53
C LEU A 66 10.95 -12.79 -2.40
N PRO A 67 11.41 -12.39 -3.62
CA PRO A 67 12.17 -13.32 -4.47
C PRO A 67 13.53 -13.74 -3.89
N ALA A 68 14.13 -12.92 -3.01
CA ALA A 68 15.47 -13.12 -2.49
C ALA A 68 15.50 -13.63 -1.03
N LYS A 69 14.34 -13.81 -0.40
CA LYS A 69 14.20 -14.14 1.01
C LYS A 69 13.52 -15.51 1.18
N PRO A 70 13.81 -16.22 2.27
CA PRO A 70 13.18 -17.50 2.54
C PRO A 70 11.73 -17.30 3.03
N PRO A 71 10.82 -18.28 2.87
CA PRO A 71 9.38 -18.11 3.13
C PRO A 71 9.02 -17.65 4.55
N GLU A 72 9.84 -17.95 5.55
CA GLU A 72 9.66 -17.46 6.92
C GLU A 72 9.69 -15.92 7.04
N PHE A 73 10.31 -15.22 6.08
CA PHE A 73 10.37 -13.77 6.03
C PHE A 73 9.00 -13.13 5.72
N ASP A 74 8.11 -13.84 5.02
CA ASP A 74 6.85 -13.30 4.53
C ASP A 74 5.94 -12.83 5.68
N ALA A 75 5.92 -13.59 6.78
CA ALA A 75 5.13 -13.26 7.96
C ALA A 75 5.66 -12.03 8.70
N GLU A 76 6.99 -11.92 8.83
CA GLU A 76 7.65 -10.75 9.44
C GLU A 76 7.44 -9.50 8.58
N LEU A 77 7.53 -9.65 7.25
CA LEU A 77 7.27 -8.57 6.31
C LEU A 77 5.82 -8.08 6.38
N ALA A 78 4.86 -9.00 6.38
CA ALA A 78 3.44 -8.67 6.47
C ALA A 78 3.12 -7.92 7.78
N THR A 79 3.70 -8.38 8.90
CA THR A 79 3.56 -7.72 10.20
C THR A 79 4.14 -6.30 10.14
N THR A 80 5.36 -6.15 9.62
CA THR A 80 6.04 -4.85 9.51
C THR A 80 5.26 -3.86 8.65
N LEU A 81 4.79 -4.29 7.47
CA LEU A 81 3.98 -3.44 6.59
C LEU A 81 2.65 -3.05 7.23
N THR A 82 2.03 -3.97 7.99
CA THR A 82 0.81 -3.68 8.75
C THR A 82 1.05 -2.58 9.78
N GLU A 83 2.12 -2.67 10.57
CA GLU A 83 2.48 -1.66 11.56
C GLU A 83 2.78 -0.30 10.92
N ILE A 84 3.47 -0.26 9.78
CA ILE A 84 3.76 0.99 9.05
C ILE A 84 2.46 1.63 8.55
N VAL A 85 1.58 0.85 7.92
CA VAL A 85 0.27 1.33 7.44
C VAL A 85 -0.58 1.81 8.62
N TRP A 86 -0.57 1.07 9.72
CA TRP A 86 -1.32 1.43 10.92
C TRP A 86 -0.80 2.74 11.53
N GLY A 87 0.50 2.86 11.73
CA GLY A 87 1.14 4.07 12.21
C GLY A 87 0.86 5.27 11.31
N ALA A 88 0.90 5.08 9.99
CA ALA A 88 0.57 6.14 9.05
C ALA A 88 -0.88 6.63 9.18
N LEU A 89 -1.85 5.70 9.28
CA LEU A 89 -3.27 6.03 9.21
C LEU A 89 -3.90 6.40 10.56
N TYR A 90 -3.41 5.84 11.67
CA TYR A 90 -4.05 5.94 12.98
C TYR A 90 -3.25 6.73 14.01
N LEU A 91 -1.92 6.92 13.85
CA LEU A 91 -1.14 7.68 14.82
C LEU A 91 -1.42 9.18 14.68
N LYS A 92 -2.19 9.75 15.60
CA LYS A 92 -2.41 11.20 15.66
C LYS A 92 -1.05 11.90 15.87
N ALA A 93 -0.79 12.95 15.08
CA ALA A 93 0.39 13.78 15.32
C ALA A 93 0.37 14.24 16.78
N ALA A 94 1.48 14.05 17.51
CA ALA A 94 1.62 14.65 18.83
C ALA A 94 1.42 16.15 18.67
N SER A 95 0.45 16.71 19.40
CA SER A 95 0.18 18.15 19.37
C SER A 95 1.49 18.87 19.66
N ALA A 96 2.04 19.56 18.66
CA ALA A 96 3.12 20.49 18.88
C ALA A 96 2.53 21.66 19.70
N THR A 97 2.78 21.65 21.00
CA THR A 97 2.57 22.80 21.90
C THR A 97 3.62 23.86 21.69
#